data_AF-A0A6S6YFK7-F1
#
_entry.id   AF-A0A6S6YFK7-F1
#
_cell.length_a   1.000
_cell.length_b   1.000
_cell.length_c   1.000
_cell.angle_alpha   90.00
_cell.angle_beta   90.00
_cell.angle_gamma   90.00
#
_symmetry.space_group_name_H-M   'P 1'
#
loop_
_entity.id
_entity.type
_entity.pdbx_description
1 polymer ?
#
loop_
_entity_poly.entity_id
_entity_poly.type
_entity_poly.pdbx_seq_one_letter_code
_entity_poly.pdbx_strand_id
1 'polypeptide(L)' 'MPRYRQYRFDNCANTLAEAIEAAKRAADNFGLPQTVLRNTDTCGWWHSNPFARSIAVSELHATYLPARYFSH' A
#
# COMPACT_ATOMS: atom_id res chain seq x y z
N MET A 1 3.08 -2.97 24.11
CA MET A 1 2.54 -2.28 22.92
C MET A 1 3.30 -2.76 21.70
N PRO A 2 2.68 -3.46 20.73
CA PRO A 2 3.42 -3.91 19.56
C PRO A 2 3.75 -2.67 18.72
N ARG A 3 5.05 -2.41 18.56
CA ARG A 3 5.56 -1.37 17.68
C ARG A 3 5.13 -1.72 16.27
N TYR A 4 4.20 -0.95 15.69
CA TYR A 4 4.01 -0.93 14.25
C TYR A 4 5.38 -0.62 13.66
N ARG A 5 5.99 -1.64 13.07
CA ARG A 5 7.30 -1.56 12.44
C ARG A 5 7.15 -0.49 11.37
N GLN A 6 7.68 0.70 11.64
CA GLN A 6 7.85 1.74 10.64
C GLN A 6 8.68 1.07 9.55
N TYR A 7 8.04 0.63 8.47
CA TYR A 7 8.72 0.02 7.34
C TYR A 7 9.61 1.14 6.78
N ARG A 8 10.90 1.09 7.13
CA ARG A 8 11.92 1.99 6.60
C ARG A 8 11.81 1.93 5.08
N PHE A 9 11.53 3.09 4.49
CA PHE A 9 11.28 3.28 3.07
C PHE A 9 12.59 3.23 2.26
N ASP A 10 13.60 2.47 2.70
CA ASP A 10 14.98 2.62 2.22
C ASP A 10 15.30 1.79 0.97
N ASN A 11 14.34 1.04 0.43
CA ASN A 11 14.55 0.18 -0.73
C ASN A 11 13.81 0.71 -1.96
N CYS A 12 14.55 1.22 -2.95
CA CYS A 12 14.08 1.55 -4.30
C CYS A 12 13.65 0.32 -5.13
N ALA A 13 13.40 -0.84 -4.51
CA ALA A 13 13.46 -2.14 -5.17
C ALA A 13 12.09 -2.70 -5.61
N ASN A 14 10.99 -2.22 -5.04
CA ASN A 14 9.69 -2.81 -5.34
C ASN A 14 9.11 -2.25 -6.65
N THR A 15 8.77 -3.17 -7.54
CA THR A 15 8.06 -2.88 -8.78
C THR A 15 6.58 -2.60 -8.53
N LEU A 16 5.92 -1.93 -9.48
CA LEU A 16 4.47 -1.68 -9.40
C LEU A 16 3.69 -2.99 -9.24
N ALA A 17 4.06 -4.04 -9.98
CA ALA A 17 3.37 -5.33 -9.94
C ALA A 17 3.43 -5.98 -8.54
N GLU A 18 4.58 -5.95 -7.90
CA GLU A 18 4.75 -6.47 -6.53
C GLU A 18 3.93 -5.67 -5.52
N ALA A 19 3.91 -4.34 -5.66
CA ALA A 19 3.13 -3.47 -4.79
C ALA A 19 1.61 -3.71 -4.93
N ILE A 20 1.13 -3.96 -6.15
CA ILE A 20 -0.27 -4.32 -6.41
C ILE A 20 -0.64 -5.64 -5.74
N GLU A 21 0.16 -6.69 -5.93
CA GLU A 21 -0.12 -8.00 -5.34
C GLU A 21 0.02 -8.00 -3.81
N ALA A 22 0.90 -7.16 -3.26
CA ALA A 22 0.95 -6.91 -1.83
C ALA A 22 -0.30 -6.16 -1.33
N ALA A 23 -0.75 -5.12 -2.05
CA ALA A 23 -1.93 -4.34 -1.70
C ALA A 23 -3.20 -5.18 -1.66
N LYS A 24 -3.43 -6.03 -2.68
CA LYS A 24 -4.59 -6.95 -2.73
C LYS A 24 -4.59 -7.90 -1.53
N ARG A 25 -3.47 -8.60 -1.30
CA ARG A 25 -3.32 -9.52 -0.16
C ARG A 25 -3.53 -8.81 1.17
N ALA A 26 -2.97 -7.61 1.34
CA ALA A 26 -3.16 -6.83 2.55
C ALA A 26 -4.61 -6.37 2.72
N ALA A 27 -5.29 -5.97 1.65
CA ALA A 27 -6.69 -5.58 1.70
C ALA A 27 -7.57 -6.74 2.17
N ASP A 28 -7.35 -7.94 1.65
CA ASP A 28 -8.08 -9.15 2.07
C ASP A 28 -7.77 -9.55 3.52
N ASN A 29 -6.49 -9.54 3.90
CA ASN A 29 -6.03 -9.93 5.22
C ASN A 29 -6.54 -8.99 6.32
N PHE A 30 -6.43 -7.67 6.12
CA PHE A 30 -6.84 -6.68 7.11
C PHE A 30 -8.31 -6.26 6.99
N GLY A 31 -8.96 -6.53 5.85
CA GLY A 31 -10.31 -6.08 5.59
C GLY A 31 -10.47 -4.59 5.36
N LEU A 32 -9.38 -3.91 5.03
CA LEU A 32 -9.34 -2.47 4.86
C LEU A 32 -8.77 -2.14 3.48
N PRO A 33 -9.27 -1.08 2.82
CA PRO A 33 -8.71 -0.63 1.55
C PRO A 33 -7.20 -0.40 1.64
N GLN A 34 -6.48 -0.72 0.56
CA GLN A 34 -5.04 -0.49 0.44
C GLN A 34 -4.76 0.30 -0.85
N THR A 35 -4.10 1.44 -0.71
CA THR A 35 -3.70 2.33 -1.80
C THR A 35 -2.26 2.06 -2.20
N VAL A 36 -2.04 1.75 -3.47
CA VAL A 36 -0.72 1.65 -4.08
C VAL A 36 -0.21 3.05 -4.39
N LEU A 37 1.00 3.34 -3.90
CA LEU A 37 1.64 4.64 -3.99
C LEU A 37 3.11 4.48 -4.35
N ARG A 38 3.65 5.49 -5.04
CA ARG A 38 5.08 5.61 -5.32
C ARG A 38 5.62 6.80 -4.55
N ASN A 39 6.62 6.55 -3.73
CA ASN A 39 7.33 7.63 -3.04
C ASN A 39 8.28 8.31 -4.04
N THR A 40 8.20 9.64 -4.12
CA THR A 40 9.07 10.46 -4.97
C THR A 40 10.53 10.40 -4.54
N ASP A 41 10.79 10.17 -3.25
CA ASP A 41 12.14 10.20 -2.69
C ASP A 41 12.92 8.90 -2.94
N THR A 42 12.21 7.76 -3.01
CA THR A 42 12.82 6.43 -3.07
C THR A 42 12.50 5.69 -4.36
N CYS A 43 11.76 6.30 -5.30
CA CYS A 43 11.39 5.79 -6.62
C CYS A 43 10.61 4.45 -6.65
N GLY A 44 10.52 3.73 -5.54
CA GLY A 44 9.89 2.42 -5.42
C GLY A 44 8.38 2.49 -5.20
N TRP A 45 7.69 1.42 -5.60
CA TRP A 45 6.25 1.26 -5.40
C TRP A 45 5.96 0.54 -4.08
N TRP A 46 4.93 1.00 -3.39
CA TRP A 46 4.49 0.44 -2.12
C TRP A 46 2.97 0.48 -1.99
N HIS A 47 2.43 -0.06 -0.89
CA HIS A 47 1.02 0.08 -0.54
C HIS A 47 0.82 0.54 0.91
N SER A 48 -0.23 1.31 1.15
CA SER A 48 -0.58 1.75 2.49
C SER A 48 -2.09 1.94 2.64
N ASN A 49 -2.52 2.20 3.87
CA ASN A 49 -3.90 2.62 4.13
C ASN A 49 -4.17 3.96 3.39
N PRO A 50 -5.34 4.16 2.75
CA PRO A 50 -5.72 5.41 2.06
C PRO A 50 -5.63 6.68 2.93
N PHE A 51 -5.67 6.56 4.24
CA PHE A 51 -5.56 7.68 5.19
C PHE A 51 -4.13 7.93 5.69
N ALA A 52 -3.14 7.20 5.17
CA ALA A 52 -1.74 7.40 5.55
C ALA A 52 -1.24 8.77 5.08
N ARG A 53 -0.54 9.51 5.95
CA ARG A 53 0.02 10.83 5.63
C ARG A 53 0.95 10.80 4.40
N SER A 54 1.64 9.68 4.18
CA SER A 54 2.53 9.49 3.02
C SER A 54 1.82 9.60 1.67
N ILE A 55 0.52 9.36 1.61
CA ILE A 55 -0.27 9.46 0.37
C ILE A 55 -0.35 10.89 -0.16
N ALA A 56 -0.37 11.89 0.73
CA ALA A 56 -0.51 13.29 0.34
C ALA A 56 0.67 13.82 -0.50
N VAL A 57 1.82 13.16 -0.43
CA VAL A 57 3.06 13.56 -1.11
C VAL A 57 3.56 12.52 -2.11
N SER A 58 2.76 11.48 -2.37
CA SER A 58 3.13 10.36 -3.25
C SER A 58 2.34 10.38 -4.55
N GLU A 59 2.94 9.85 -5.61
CA GLU A 59 2.19 9.50 -6.82
C GLU A 59 1.30 8.28 -6.51
N LEU A 60 0.02 8.33 -6.90
CA LEU A 60 -0.94 7.27 -6.59
C LEU A 60 -1.28 6.47 -7.84
N HIS A 61 -1.35 5.15 -7.69
CA HIS A 61 -1.78 4.28 -8.78
C HIS A 61 -3.26 3.90 -8.65
N ALA A 62 -3.61 3.16 -7.60
CA ALA A 62 -4.97 2.66 -7.40
C ALA A 62 -5.21 2.30 -5.93
N THR A 63 -6.47 2.29 -5.52
CA THR A 63 -6.90 1.73 -4.23
C THR A 63 -7.62 0.41 -4.46
N TYR A 64 -7.12 -0.65 -3.81
CA TYR A 64 -7.67 -1.98 -3.86
C TYR A 64 -8.55 -2.23 -2.64
N LEU A 65 -9.78 -2.69 -2.89
CA LEU A 65 -10.72 -3.09 -1.86
C LEU A 65 -10.59 -4.59 -1.57
N PRO A 66 -10.97 -5.05 -0.37
CA PRO A 66 -11.04 -6.49 -0.07
C PRO A 66 -12.01 -7.18 -1.04
N ALA A 67 -11.71 -8.39 -1.49
CA ALA A 67 -12.56 -9.17 -2.39
C ALA A 67 -13.97 -9.37 -1.80
N ARG A 68 -14.05 -9.56 -0.47
CA ARG A 68 -15.31 -9.70 0.28
C ARG A 68 -16.23 -8.47 0.23
N TYR A 69 -15.71 -7.32 -0.18
CA TYR A 69 -16.53 -6.11 -0.34
C TYR A 69 -17.51 -6.23 -1.51
N PHE A 70 -17.22 -7.13 -2.46
CA PHE A 70 -18.03 -7.38 -3.65
C PHE A 70 -18.79 -8.70 -3.60
N SER A 71 -18.61 -9.52 -2.55
CA SER A 71 -19.39 -10.74 -2.34
C SER A 71 -20.71 -10.36 -1.66
N HIS A 72 -21.78 -10.28 -2.45
CA HIS A 72 -23.16 -10.24 -1.99
C HIS A 72 -23.68 -11.65 -1.69
#